data_AF-A0A9D1HE67-F1
#
_entry.id   AF-A0A9D1HE67-F1
#
_cell.length_a   1.000
_cell.length_b   1.000
_cell.length_c   1.000
_cell.angle_alpha   90.00
_cell.angle_beta   90.00
_cell.angle_gamma   90.00
#
_symmetry.space_group_name_H-M   'P 1'
#
loop_
_entity.id
_entity.type
_entity.pdbx_description
1 polymer ?
#
loop_
_entity_poly.entity_id
_entity_poly.type
_entity_poly.pdbx_seq_one_letter_code
_entity_poly.pdbx_strand_id
1 'polypeptide(L)'
;MTFCKIGKTLLKNAFGKKSSEQKKSEDRSENFRGSIDINAEICTLCGECEEKCVSGAIIISEDEETWEVNRMQCVLCGECIDICPENCLVMSENVIGAEFTAVSDVFNIGEKPEDETEVSEEEELQAEESDSQTDKSDEDADSEGADTETVASEDESTDSDE
;
A
#
# COMPACT_ATOMS: atom_id res chain seq x y z
N MET A 1 -0.65 -25.08 55.68
CA MET A 1 -0.72 -23.60 55.71
C MET A 1 -0.56 -23.02 54.30
N THR A 2 -1.45 -23.37 53.35
CA THR A 2 -1.29 -23.01 51.92
C THR A 2 -2.39 -22.06 51.42
N PHE A 3 -3.53 -21.98 52.13
CA PHE A 3 -4.71 -21.21 51.74
C PHE A 3 -4.50 -19.67 51.79
N CYS A 4 -3.63 -19.14 52.65
CA CYS A 4 -3.42 -17.69 52.78
C CYS A 4 -2.53 -17.07 51.69
N LYS A 5 -1.82 -17.88 50.89
CA LYS A 5 -0.90 -17.39 49.86
C LYS A 5 -1.64 -16.96 48.59
N ILE A 6 -2.72 -17.66 48.23
CA ILE A 6 -3.61 -17.30 47.11
C ILE A 6 -4.35 -15.98 47.41
N GLY A 7 -4.89 -15.80 48.62
CA GLY A 7 -5.65 -14.58 48.96
C GLY A 7 -4.83 -13.29 48.85
N LYS A 8 -3.54 -13.33 49.23
CA LYS A 8 -2.63 -12.19 49.06
C LYS A 8 -2.35 -11.84 47.60
N THR A 9 -2.35 -12.82 46.70
CA THR A 9 -2.15 -12.61 45.26
C THR A 9 -3.42 -12.07 44.60
N LEU A 10 -4.60 -12.57 45.00
CA LEU A 10 -5.88 -12.10 44.48
C LEU A 10 -6.14 -10.62 44.79
N LEU A 11 -5.89 -10.20 46.04
CA LEU A 11 -6.03 -8.78 46.43
C LEU A 11 -5.05 -7.88 45.65
N LYS A 12 -3.82 -8.35 45.40
CA LYS A 12 -2.83 -7.60 44.61
C LYS A 12 -3.22 -7.46 43.14
N ASN A 13 -3.81 -8.49 42.53
CA ASN A 13 -4.28 -8.42 41.14
C ASN A 13 -5.59 -7.62 41.01
N ALA A 14 -6.46 -7.65 42.02
CA ALA A 14 -7.73 -6.91 42.01
C ALA A 14 -7.55 -5.39 42.14
N PHE A 15 -6.57 -4.94 42.93
CA PHE A 15 -6.27 -3.52 43.16
C PHE A 15 -5.02 -3.02 42.42
N GLY A 16 -4.31 -3.89 41.70
CA GLY A 16 -3.22 -3.52 40.82
C GLY A 16 -3.73 -2.87 39.53
N LYS A 17 -2.83 -2.22 38.78
CA LYS A 17 -3.14 -1.72 37.43
C LYS A 17 -3.70 -2.87 36.58
N LYS A 18 -4.75 -2.60 35.82
CA LYS A 18 -5.34 -3.65 34.97
C LYS A 18 -4.34 -3.97 33.86
N SER A 19 -4.24 -5.24 33.49
CA SER A 19 -3.41 -5.64 32.34
C SER A 19 -3.85 -4.94 31.05
N SER A 20 -5.14 -4.56 30.95
CA SER A 20 -5.70 -3.78 29.85
C SER A 20 -5.24 -2.31 29.78
N GLU A 21 -4.57 -1.78 30.82
CA GLU A 21 -4.02 -0.42 30.85
C GLU A 21 -2.53 -0.38 30.46
N GLN A 22 -1.96 -1.51 30.02
CA GLN A 22 -0.59 -1.54 29.53
C GLN A 22 -0.50 -0.78 28.20
N LYS A 23 0.56 0.03 28.11
CA LYS A 23 0.77 1.16 27.19
C LYS A 23 0.66 0.79 25.70
N LYS A 24 0.23 1.78 24.90
CA LYS A 24 0.21 1.77 23.42
C LYS A 24 1.55 1.30 22.86
N SER A 25 1.47 0.58 21.75
CA SER A 25 2.41 -0.36 21.13
C SER A 25 3.78 0.17 20.66
N GLU A 26 4.36 1.19 21.29
CA GLU A 26 5.63 1.78 20.81
C GLU A 26 6.91 1.00 21.20
N ASP A 27 6.84 0.02 22.10
CA ASP A 27 8.01 -0.79 22.50
C ASP A 27 7.94 -2.17 21.84
N ARG A 28 8.13 -2.22 20.52
CA ARG A 28 8.32 -3.47 19.78
C ARG A 28 9.80 -3.85 19.86
N SER A 29 10.07 -5.15 19.95
CA SER A 29 11.45 -5.65 19.94
C SER A 29 12.15 -5.29 18.64
N GLU A 30 13.46 -5.08 18.69
CA GLU A 30 14.32 -4.82 17.50
C GLU A 30 14.20 -5.90 16.41
N ASN A 31 13.77 -7.11 16.75
CA ASN A 31 13.58 -8.23 15.81
C ASN A 31 12.10 -8.51 15.52
N PHE A 32 11.24 -7.49 15.58
CA PHE A 32 9.83 -7.64 15.25
C PHE A 32 9.68 -7.95 13.75
N ARG A 33 8.83 -8.93 13.44
CA ARG A 33 8.53 -9.32 12.05
C ARG A 33 7.18 -8.73 11.66
N GLY A 34 7.21 -7.63 10.92
CA GLY A 34 6.03 -6.95 10.38
C GLY A 34 5.73 -7.42 8.97
N SER A 35 6.12 -6.65 7.96
CA SER A 35 5.96 -6.97 6.53
C SER A 35 7.32 -7.23 5.86
N ILE A 36 7.27 -7.79 4.66
CA ILE A 36 8.44 -7.85 3.76
C ILE A 36 8.34 -6.69 2.79
N ASP A 37 9.31 -5.78 2.82
CA ASP A 37 9.33 -4.65 1.89
C ASP A 37 10.48 -4.86 0.89
N ILE A 38 10.26 -4.46 -0.37
CA ILE A 38 11.22 -4.62 -1.46
C ILE A 38 11.74 -3.25 -1.91
N ASN A 39 13.05 -3.17 -2.15
CA ASN A 39 13.64 -2.06 -2.88
C ASN A 39 13.61 -2.37 -4.39
N ALA A 40 12.69 -1.71 -5.10
CA ALA A 40 12.48 -1.90 -6.53
C ALA A 40 13.67 -1.45 -7.40
N GLU A 41 14.48 -0.50 -6.93
CA GLU A 41 15.61 0.04 -7.71
C GLU A 41 16.81 -0.92 -7.78
N ILE A 42 16.93 -1.80 -6.78
CA ILE A 42 18.06 -2.73 -6.64
C ILE A 42 17.69 -4.13 -7.13
N CYS A 43 16.40 -4.46 -7.15
CA CYS A 43 15.94 -5.79 -7.55
C CYS A 43 16.30 -6.08 -9.01
N THR A 44 16.90 -7.24 -9.26
CA THR A 44 17.30 -7.72 -10.59
C THR A 44 16.36 -8.80 -11.14
N LEU A 45 15.24 -9.06 -10.46
CA LEU A 45 14.28 -10.12 -10.79
C LEU A 45 14.90 -11.53 -10.92
N CYS A 46 15.99 -11.81 -10.19
CA CYS A 46 16.73 -13.07 -10.30
C CYS A 46 15.98 -14.37 -9.89
N GLY A 47 14.77 -14.28 -9.33
CA GLY A 47 13.94 -15.46 -9.02
C GLY A 47 14.26 -16.23 -7.73
N GLU A 48 15.43 -16.04 -7.10
CA GLU A 48 15.86 -16.83 -5.92
C GLU A 48 14.86 -16.78 -4.74
N CYS A 49 14.26 -15.61 -4.52
CA CYS A 49 13.31 -15.42 -3.42
C CYS A 49 11.95 -16.12 -3.64
N GLU A 50 11.54 -16.31 -4.89
CA GLU A 50 10.35 -17.09 -5.26
C GLU A 50 10.64 -18.59 -5.06
N GLU A 51 11.78 -19.09 -5.56
CA GLU A 51 12.14 -20.51 -5.47
C GLU A 51 12.25 -21.00 -4.01
N LYS A 52 12.83 -20.18 -3.12
CA LYS A 52 12.99 -20.54 -1.70
C LYS A 52 11.77 -20.23 -0.83
N CYS A 53 10.73 -19.63 -1.38
CA CYS A 53 9.56 -19.26 -0.59
C CYS A 53 8.79 -20.51 -0.13
N VAL A 54 8.94 -20.87 1.15
CA VAL A 54 8.31 -22.06 1.75
C VAL A 54 6.78 -22.09 1.63
N SER A 55 6.14 -20.92 1.56
CA SER A 55 4.70 -20.80 1.39
C SER A 55 4.29 -20.44 -0.04
N GLY A 56 5.24 -20.23 -0.96
CA GLY A 56 4.97 -19.77 -2.33
C GLY A 56 4.27 -18.41 -2.39
N ALA A 57 4.50 -17.54 -1.40
CA ALA A 57 3.81 -16.25 -1.30
C ALA A 57 4.35 -15.17 -2.24
N ILE A 58 5.54 -15.37 -2.82
CA ILE A 58 6.18 -14.43 -3.73
C ILE A 58 6.04 -14.98 -5.14
N ILE A 59 5.68 -14.12 -6.10
CA ILE A 59 5.58 -14.45 -7.52
C ILE A 59 6.40 -13.41 -8.29
N ILE A 60 7.20 -13.87 -9.25
CA ILE A 60 8.00 -13.00 -10.11
C ILE A 60 7.57 -13.21 -11.56
N SER A 61 7.27 -12.11 -12.26
CA SER A 61 6.98 -12.12 -13.68
C SER A 61 8.08 -11.37 -14.42
N GLU A 62 8.97 -12.10 -15.09
CA GLU A 62 10.04 -11.50 -15.91
C GLU A 62 9.47 -10.75 -17.13
N ASP A 63 8.35 -11.20 -17.69
CA ASP A 63 7.70 -10.58 -18.85
C ASP A 63 7.07 -9.22 -18.52
N GLU A 64 6.49 -9.10 -17.33
CA GLU A 64 5.81 -7.89 -16.85
C GLU A 64 6.74 -7.02 -15.99
N GLU A 65 7.96 -7.48 -15.74
CA GLU A 65 8.93 -6.88 -14.81
C GLU A 65 8.32 -6.64 -13.41
N THR A 66 7.44 -7.54 -12.95
CA THR A 66 6.73 -7.39 -11.67
C THR A 66 7.23 -8.36 -10.60
N TRP A 67 7.24 -7.84 -9.37
CA TRP A 67 7.44 -8.62 -8.16
C TRP A 67 6.19 -8.50 -7.29
N GLU A 68 5.53 -9.63 -7.03
CA GLU A 68 4.29 -9.70 -6.26
C GLU A 68 4.50 -10.47 -4.95
N VAL A 69 3.90 -9.99 -3.86
CA VAL A 69 3.83 -10.71 -2.59
C VAL A 69 2.39 -10.81 -2.07
N ASN A 70 1.91 -12.04 -1.92
CA ASN A 70 0.65 -12.33 -1.26
C ASN A 70 0.82 -12.30 0.27
N ARG A 71 0.28 -11.26 0.90
CA ARG A 71 0.42 -11.04 2.36
C ARG A 71 -0.32 -12.08 3.19
N MET A 72 -1.39 -12.67 2.66
CA MET A 72 -2.16 -13.71 3.35
C MET A 72 -1.48 -15.08 3.31
N GLN A 73 -0.63 -15.32 2.32
CA GLN A 73 0.16 -16.55 2.19
C GLN A 73 1.55 -16.45 2.83
N CYS A 74 2.06 -15.23 3.03
CA CYS A 74 3.36 -15.01 3.65
C CYS A 74 3.34 -15.41 5.13
N VAL A 75 4.24 -16.31 5.53
CA VAL A 75 4.39 -16.77 6.94
C VAL A 75 5.48 -16.03 7.70
N LEU A 76 6.05 -14.95 7.13
CA LEU A 76 7.09 -14.12 7.73
C LEU A 76 8.29 -14.94 8.24
N CYS A 77 8.72 -15.94 7.47
CA CYS A 77 9.85 -16.80 7.83
C CYS A 77 11.20 -16.06 7.74
N GLY A 78 11.36 -15.19 6.74
CA GLY A 78 12.58 -14.42 6.47
C GLY A 78 13.52 -15.03 5.44
N GLU A 79 13.23 -16.24 4.92
CA GLU A 79 14.13 -16.95 3.99
C GLU A 79 14.43 -16.15 2.71
N CYS A 80 13.44 -15.41 2.19
CA CYS A 80 13.61 -14.57 1.01
C CYS A 80 14.64 -13.45 1.21
N ILE A 81 14.80 -12.95 2.44
CA ILE A 81 15.79 -11.90 2.77
C ILE A 81 17.20 -12.52 2.80
N ASP A 82 17.33 -13.70 3.40
CA ASP A 82 18.62 -14.36 3.59
C ASP A 82 19.22 -14.89 2.27
N ILE A 83 18.37 -15.35 1.33
CA ILE A 83 18.82 -15.89 0.04
C ILE A 83 19.05 -14.81 -1.03
N CYS A 84 18.49 -13.60 -0.86
CA CYS A 84 18.55 -12.57 -1.90
C CYS A 84 20.00 -12.14 -2.17
N PRO A 85 20.54 -12.34 -3.39
CA PRO A 85 21.93 -12.00 -3.71
C PRO A 85 22.19 -10.49 -3.72
N GLU A 86 21.17 -9.69 -4.03
CA GLU A 86 21.23 -8.23 -4.09
C GLU A 86 20.84 -7.56 -2.77
N ASN A 87 20.39 -8.34 -1.78
CA ASN A 87 19.89 -7.83 -0.49
C ASN A 87 18.82 -6.72 -0.63
N CYS A 88 17.94 -6.82 -1.63
CA CYS A 88 16.90 -5.81 -1.88
C CYS A 88 15.65 -5.96 -1.01
N LEU A 89 15.54 -7.04 -0.23
CA LEU A 89 14.39 -7.33 0.63
C LEU A 89 14.71 -7.04 2.10
N VAL A 90 13.76 -6.45 2.83
CA VAL A 90 13.91 -6.12 4.25
C VAL A 90 12.70 -6.56 5.07
N MET A 91 12.96 -6.95 6.33
CA MET A 91 11.90 -7.18 7.31
C MET A 91 11.54 -5.84 7.93
N SER A 92 10.34 -5.38 7.64
CA SER A 92 9.80 -4.12 8.11
C SER A 92 9.09 -4.28 9.46
N GLU A 93 9.00 -3.20 10.22
CA GLU A 93 8.22 -3.15 11.46
C GLU A 93 6.72 -2.90 11.20
N ASN A 94 6.36 -2.64 9.94
CA ASN A 94 5.00 -2.34 9.53
C ASN A 94 4.06 -3.51 9.83
N VAL A 95 3.00 -3.22 10.59
CA VAL A 95 1.95 -4.20 10.88
C VAL A 95 0.88 -4.07 9.82
N ILE A 96 0.69 -5.14 9.05
CA ILE A 96 -0.38 -5.22 8.06
C ILE A 96 -1.73 -5.23 8.78
N GLY A 97 -2.64 -4.38 8.34
CA GLY A 97 -3.99 -4.28 8.90
C GLY A 97 -4.80 -5.56 8.68
N ALA A 98 -5.81 -5.77 9.53
CA ALA A 98 -6.75 -6.87 9.34
C ALA A 98 -7.77 -6.50 8.25
N GLU A 99 -7.47 -6.87 7.02
CA GLU A 99 -8.39 -6.78 5.89
C GLU A 99 -8.89 -8.19 5.50
N PHE A 100 -10.12 -8.27 4.99
CA PHE A 100 -10.76 -9.55 4.66
C PHE A 100 -10.53 -9.98 3.20
N THR A 101 -9.90 -9.15 2.40
CA THR A 101 -9.54 -9.42 1.01
C THR A 101 -8.11 -9.93 0.91
N ALA A 102 -7.83 -10.79 -0.06
CA ALA A 102 -6.45 -11.16 -0.36
C ALA A 102 -5.71 -9.89 -0.81
N VAL A 103 -4.80 -9.42 0.05
CA VAL A 103 -3.91 -8.29 -0.26
C VAL A 103 -2.65 -8.88 -0.88
N SER A 104 -2.50 -8.71 -2.18
CA SER A 104 -1.21 -8.86 -2.84
C SER A 104 -0.66 -7.50 -3.21
N ASP A 105 0.59 -7.27 -2.83
CA ASP A 105 1.31 -6.06 -3.19
C ASP A 105 2.12 -6.38 -4.45
N VAL A 106 1.88 -5.62 -5.51
CA VAL A 106 2.58 -5.75 -6.80
C VAL A 106 3.50 -4.56 -6.98
N PHE A 107 4.77 -4.82 -7.27
CA PHE A 107 5.81 -3.81 -7.48
C PHE A 107 6.38 -3.95 -8.89
N ASN A 108 6.39 -2.86 -9.66
CA ASN A 108 7.05 -2.82 -10.96
C ASN A 108 8.55 -2.54 -10.77
N ILE A 109 9.40 -3.40 -11.31
CA ILE A 109 10.86 -3.35 -11.18
C ILE A 109 11.44 -2.86 -12.51
N GLY A 110 11.58 -1.54 -12.68
CA GLY A 110 12.15 -0.98 -13.91
C GLY A 110 11.70 0.44 -14.24
N GLU A 111 10.52 0.86 -13.76
CA GLU A 111 10.10 2.26 -13.83
C GLU A 111 10.87 3.07 -12.78
N LYS A 112 11.98 3.65 -13.21
CA LYS A 112 12.65 4.72 -12.48
C LYS A 112 11.60 5.80 -12.17
N PRO A 113 11.43 6.23 -10.90
CA PRO A 113 10.53 7.34 -10.60
C PRO A 113 11.01 8.56 -11.38
N GLU A 114 10.19 8.99 -12.32
CA GLU A 114 10.35 10.24 -13.03
C GLU A 114 10.00 11.39 -12.08
N ASP A 115 11.05 11.92 -11.48
CA ASP A 115 11.23 13.34 -11.19
C ASP A 115 10.29 13.98 -10.14
N GLU A 116 10.59 13.77 -8.85
CA GLU A 116 10.20 14.72 -7.80
C GLU A 116 11.17 15.91 -7.75
N THR A 117 11.22 16.74 -8.80
CA THR A 117 11.79 18.11 -8.71
C THR A 117 10.89 19.17 -9.32
N GLU A 118 9.65 19.30 -8.83
CA GLU A 118 8.94 20.59 -8.83
C GLU A 118 8.13 20.75 -7.52
N VAL A 119 8.83 20.89 -6.39
CA VAL A 119 8.27 21.63 -5.25
C VAL A 119 8.77 23.06 -5.41
N SER A 120 7.89 23.90 -5.94
CA SER A 120 8.04 25.32 -6.20
C SER A 120 8.68 26.08 -5.03
N GLU A 121 9.97 26.37 -5.16
CA GLU A 121 10.61 27.54 -4.55
C GLU A 121 10.22 28.80 -5.34
N GLU A 122 8.93 29.11 -5.43
CA GLU A 122 8.42 30.33 -6.10
C GLU A 122 7.17 30.88 -5.39
N GLU A 123 7.21 31.04 -4.06
CA GLU A 123 6.18 31.84 -3.34
C GLU A 123 6.76 32.93 -2.41
N GLU A 124 8.06 33.19 -2.47
CA GLU A 124 8.60 34.46 -1.96
C GLU A 124 9.07 35.30 -3.15
N LEU A 125 8.51 36.51 -3.27
CA LEU A 125 8.83 37.60 -4.20
C LEU A 125 7.89 37.76 -5.41
N GLN A 126 6.64 38.15 -5.12
CA GLN A 126 5.98 39.28 -5.79
C GLN A 126 4.73 39.67 -4.98
N ALA A 127 4.88 40.65 -4.12
CA ALA A 127 4.58 42.04 -4.44
C ALA A 127 3.20 42.41 -3.89
N GLU A 128 3.25 42.92 -2.66
CA GLU A 128 2.41 44.00 -2.20
C GLU A 128 2.01 45.02 -3.30
N GLU A 129 0.80 45.56 -3.14
CA GLU A 129 0.20 46.71 -3.84
C GLU A 129 -0.46 46.46 -5.22
N SER A 130 -1.78 46.24 -5.20
CA SER A 130 -2.72 47.27 -5.70
C SER A 130 -4.18 46.91 -5.40
N ASP A 131 -4.69 47.58 -4.39
CA ASP A 131 -6.10 47.82 -4.09
C ASP A 131 -6.78 48.54 -5.28
N SER A 132 -7.92 48.04 -5.75
CA SER A 132 -9.12 48.84 -6.09
C SER A 132 -10.12 48.05 -6.94
N GLN A 133 -11.34 47.87 -6.41
CA GLN A 133 -12.65 48.21 -7.00
C GLN A 133 -12.88 47.88 -8.51
N THR A 134 -14.00 47.31 -8.99
CA THR A 134 -15.41 47.26 -8.55
C THR A 134 -16.25 46.57 -9.64
N ASP A 135 -17.39 46.01 -9.23
CA ASP A 135 -18.73 45.98 -9.88
C ASP A 135 -19.00 45.33 -11.26
N LYS A 136 -20.05 44.47 -11.24
CA LYS A 136 -21.18 44.30 -12.19
C LYS A 136 -20.86 43.81 -13.61
N SER A 137 -21.65 42.97 -14.29
CA SER A 137 -23.10 42.73 -14.25
C SER A 137 -23.46 41.41 -14.96
N ASP A 138 -24.66 40.92 -14.66
CA ASP A 138 -25.49 39.92 -15.35
C ASP A 138 -25.63 40.17 -16.88
N GLU A 139 -25.88 39.10 -17.67
CA GLU A 139 -26.92 39.04 -18.73
C GLU A 139 -26.98 37.67 -19.43
N ASP A 140 -28.22 37.18 -19.60
CA ASP A 140 -28.68 35.97 -20.31
C ASP A 140 -28.51 36.05 -21.84
N ALA A 141 -28.35 34.90 -22.54
CA ALA A 141 -28.83 34.73 -23.93
C ALA A 141 -28.87 33.26 -24.40
N ASP A 142 -30.07 32.84 -24.80
CA ASP A 142 -30.50 31.66 -25.54
C ASP A 142 -30.04 31.67 -27.02
N SER A 143 -29.76 30.51 -27.65
CA SER A 143 -30.20 30.19 -29.03
C SER A 143 -29.77 28.79 -29.53
N GLU A 144 -30.79 27.96 -29.73
CA GLU A 144 -31.11 27.00 -30.83
C GLU A 144 -30.06 26.55 -31.88
N GLY A 145 -29.93 25.22 -32.04
CA GLY A 145 -30.34 24.47 -33.24
C GLY A 145 -29.36 24.28 -34.42
N ALA A 146 -29.03 23.02 -34.74
CA ALA A 146 -29.10 22.47 -36.11
C ALA A 146 -28.79 20.95 -36.13
N ASP A 147 -29.77 20.22 -36.61
CA ASP A 147 -29.83 18.79 -36.87
C ASP A 147 -29.01 18.38 -38.10
N THR A 148 -28.49 17.15 -38.15
CA THR A 148 -28.61 16.30 -39.36
C THR A 148 -28.46 14.80 -39.02
N GLU A 149 -29.40 14.08 -39.63
CA GLU A 149 -29.74 12.65 -39.66
C GLU A 149 -28.57 11.68 -39.99
N THR A 150 -28.46 10.53 -39.31
CA THR A 150 -29.13 9.23 -39.56
C THR A 150 -28.56 8.43 -40.73
N VAL A 151 -28.00 7.25 -40.43
CA VAL A 151 -28.36 5.89 -40.93
C VAL A 151 -27.48 4.90 -40.13
N ALA A 152 -27.99 4.09 -39.19
CA ALA A 152 -28.76 2.83 -39.38
C ALA A 152 -28.06 1.92 -40.41
N SER A 153 -27.70 0.66 -40.15
CA SER A 153 -28.34 -0.40 -39.37
C SER A 153 -27.40 -1.63 -39.43
N GLU A 154 -27.19 -2.35 -38.32
CA GLU A 154 -27.73 -3.71 -38.04
C GLU A 154 -26.97 -4.83 -38.80
N ASP A 155 -26.19 -5.67 -38.12
CA ASP A 155 -26.57 -6.91 -37.41
C ASP A 155 -26.47 -8.15 -38.30
N GLU A 156 -25.73 -9.14 -37.79
CA GLU A 156 -25.97 -10.61 -37.83
C GLU A 156 -24.61 -11.27 -37.53
N SER A 157 -24.33 -11.87 -36.38
CA SER A 157 -24.99 -12.96 -35.64
C SER A 157 -24.76 -14.36 -36.24
N THR A 158 -24.18 -15.24 -35.40
CA THR A 158 -24.26 -16.72 -35.41
C THR A 158 -23.48 -17.44 -36.53
N ASP A 159 -22.93 -18.65 -36.40
CA ASP A 159 -23.11 -19.76 -35.45
C ASP A 159 -21.99 -20.82 -35.70
N SER A 160 -21.62 -21.54 -34.64
CA SER A 160 -21.47 -23.01 -34.58
C SER A 160 -20.27 -23.83 -35.12
N ASP A 161 -19.95 -24.80 -34.26
CA ASP A 161 -19.48 -26.19 -34.45
C ASP A 161 -18.04 -26.47 -34.91
N GLU A 162 -17.22 -27.02 -34.00
CA GLU A 162 -16.72 -28.42 -34.06
C GLU A 162 -16.22 -28.94 -32.69
#